data_AF-A0A965IZS7-F1
#
_entry.id   AF-A0A965IZS7-F1
#
_cell.length_a   1.000
_cell.length_b   1.000
_cell.length_c   1.000
_cell.angle_alpha   90.00
_cell.angle_beta   90.00
_cell.angle_gamma   90.00
#
_symmetry.space_group_name_H-M   'P 1'
#
loop_
_entity.id
_entity.type
_entity.pdbx_description
1 polymer ?
#
loop_
_entity_poly.entity_id
_entity_poly.type
_entity_poly.pdbx_seq_one_letter_code
_entity_poly.pdbx_strand_id
1 'polypeptide(L)'
;LIGFEKSARLRSTSMRTMAFAALGAAEIVEKDPRNHAAMALLHDAADVLASAPEATTWLWPEARLTYANAVIPEALMAIGHATDEPQLLHYGLDLLSWLVTHESREDHFSVTPAGGRGPTDTKPAFDQQPIEIAAIADAVVRAWRLTGDAKWRVALDRAIHWFLGHNDTGAIMIDPMTDGCYDGLQEDGVNRNEGAESTLAMISTMQYVSMNGTSFA
;
A
#
# COMPACT_ATOMS: atom_id res chain seq x y z
N LEU A 1 -12.26 -13.71 -18.68
CA LEU A 1 -13.20 -12.80 -17.99
C LEU A 1 -14.35 -13.51 -17.25
N ILE A 2 -14.80 -14.72 -17.64
CA ILE A 2 -15.92 -15.41 -16.95
C ILE A 2 -15.73 -15.54 -15.42
N GLY A 3 -14.51 -15.84 -14.96
CA GLY A 3 -14.22 -15.89 -13.52
C GLY A 3 -14.39 -14.54 -12.83
N PHE A 4 -13.84 -13.48 -13.44
CA PHE A 4 -14.01 -12.11 -12.97
C PHE A 4 -15.48 -11.69 -12.92
N GLU A 5 -16.26 -11.89 -13.99
CA GLU A 5 -17.67 -11.48 -14.04
C GLU A 5 -18.56 -12.14 -12.99
N LYS A 6 -18.19 -13.34 -12.52
CA LYS A 6 -18.87 -14.01 -11.41
C LYS A 6 -18.47 -13.36 -10.07
N SER A 7 -17.17 -13.19 -9.84
CA SER A 7 -16.65 -12.62 -8.59
C SER A 7 -16.96 -11.13 -8.42
N ALA A 8 -17.02 -10.37 -9.52
CA ALA A 8 -17.31 -8.94 -9.54
C ALA A 8 -18.74 -8.59 -9.11
N ARG A 9 -19.58 -9.59 -8.82
CA ARG A 9 -20.93 -9.42 -8.24
C ARG A 9 -20.93 -9.53 -6.71
N LEU A 10 -19.83 -9.96 -6.11
CA LEU A 10 -19.70 -10.11 -4.66
C LEU A 10 -19.29 -8.78 -4.03
N ARG A 11 -19.79 -8.51 -2.84
CA ARG A 11 -19.47 -7.32 -2.03
C ARG A 11 -19.09 -7.74 -0.62
N SER A 12 -18.24 -6.96 -0.01
CA SER A 12 -17.80 -7.12 1.37
C SER A 12 -17.95 -5.80 2.11
N THR A 13 -18.23 -5.86 3.40
CA THR A 13 -18.16 -4.68 4.28
C THR A 13 -16.73 -4.34 4.69
N SER A 14 -15.76 -5.22 4.40
CA SER A 14 -14.34 -4.96 4.64
C SER A 14 -13.77 -4.00 3.60
N MET A 15 -13.25 -2.85 4.05
CA MET A 15 -12.56 -1.88 3.20
C MET A 15 -11.44 -2.53 2.40
N ARG A 16 -10.58 -3.32 3.04
CA ARG A 16 -9.45 -4.01 2.36
C ARG A 16 -9.92 -4.97 1.28
N THR A 17 -10.96 -5.76 1.56
CA THR A 17 -11.52 -6.68 0.54
C THR A 17 -12.03 -5.91 -0.67
N MET A 18 -12.76 -4.82 -0.44
CA MET A 18 -13.27 -3.97 -1.53
C MET A 18 -12.15 -3.22 -2.26
N ALA A 19 -11.10 -2.79 -1.56
CA ALA A 19 -9.93 -2.14 -2.14
C ALA A 19 -9.17 -3.07 -3.11
N PHE A 20 -8.85 -4.30 -2.69
CA PHE A 20 -8.22 -5.28 -3.58
C PHE A 20 -9.09 -5.61 -4.80
N ALA A 21 -10.40 -5.76 -4.59
CA ALA A 21 -11.33 -6.01 -5.68
C ALA A 21 -11.39 -4.81 -6.66
N ALA A 22 -11.38 -3.58 -6.14
CA ALA A 22 -11.39 -2.35 -6.93
C ALA A 22 -10.13 -2.18 -7.75
N LEU A 23 -8.94 -2.47 -7.21
CA LEU A 23 -7.69 -2.41 -7.97
C LEU A 23 -7.75 -3.33 -9.19
N GLY A 24 -8.16 -4.59 -9.01
CA GLY A 24 -8.34 -5.51 -10.15
C GLY A 24 -9.41 -5.06 -11.15
N ALA A 25 -10.50 -4.45 -10.67
CA ALA A 25 -11.54 -3.90 -11.54
C ALA A 25 -11.06 -2.68 -12.34
N ALA A 26 -10.24 -1.82 -11.74
CA ALA A 26 -9.69 -0.63 -12.40
C ALA A 26 -8.79 -1.02 -13.58
N GLU A 27 -7.93 -2.04 -13.41
CA GLU A 27 -7.09 -2.57 -14.50
C GLU A 27 -7.95 -3.15 -15.65
N ILE A 28 -9.12 -3.73 -15.34
CA ILE A 28 -10.06 -4.21 -16.37
C ILE A 28 -10.72 -3.04 -17.09
N VAL A 29 -11.15 -2.01 -16.38
CA VAL A 29 -11.76 -0.80 -16.97
C VAL A 29 -10.76 -0.08 -17.87
N GLU A 30 -9.48 -0.02 -17.50
CA GLU A 30 -8.44 0.58 -18.35
C GLU A 30 -8.34 -0.12 -19.73
N LYS A 31 -8.53 -1.45 -19.78
CA LYS A 31 -8.48 -2.23 -21.03
C LYS A 31 -9.82 -2.33 -21.76
N ASP A 32 -10.93 -2.34 -21.03
CA ASP A 32 -12.29 -2.37 -21.57
C ASP A 32 -13.23 -1.45 -20.76
N PRO A 33 -13.30 -0.15 -21.10
CA PRO A 33 -14.14 0.82 -20.40
C PRO A 33 -15.65 0.50 -20.43
N ARG A 34 -16.07 -0.46 -21.27
CA ARG A 34 -17.49 -0.90 -21.38
C ARG A 34 -17.80 -2.07 -20.46
N ASN A 35 -16.85 -2.52 -19.63
CA ASN A 35 -17.09 -3.61 -18.70
C ASN A 35 -17.97 -3.13 -17.52
N HIS A 36 -19.28 -3.33 -17.67
CA HIS A 36 -20.28 -2.87 -16.70
C HIS A 36 -20.10 -3.53 -15.32
N ALA A 37 -19.62 -4.78 -15.25
CA ALA A 37 -19.41 -5.47 -13.99
C ALA A 37 -18.22 -4.86 -13.21
N ALA A 38 -17.15 -4.50 -13.92
CA ALA A 38 -16.00 -3.82 -13.31
C ALA A 38 -16.39 -2.40 -12.85
N MET A 39 -17.06 -1.62 -13.69
CA MET A 39 -17.54 -0.28 -13.31
C MET A 39 -18.47 -0.31 -12.10
N ALA A 40 -19.42 -1.26 -12.05
CA ALA A 40 -20.30 -1.40 -10.88
C ALA A 40 -19.52 -1.74 -9.60
N LEU A 41 -18.50 -2.60 -9.70
CA LEU A 41 -17.63 -2.92 -8.56
C LEU A 41 -16.80 -1.71 -8.10
N LEU A 42 -16.33 -0.86 -9.02
CA LEU A 42 -15.62 0.38 -8.67
C LEU A 42 -16.52 1.35 -7.90
N HIS A 43 -17.75 1.59 -8.36
CA HIS A 43 -18.70 2.47 -7.66
C HIS A 43 -19.05 1.93 -6.27
N ASP A 44 -19.37 0.65 -6.15
CA ASP A 44 -19.70 0.07 -4.84
C ASP A 44 -18.48 0.03 -3.90
N ALA A 45 -17.27 -0.10 -4.43
CA ALA A 45 -16.05 0.04 -3.63
C ALA A 45 -15.83 1.48 -3.17
N ALA A 46 -16.13 2.46 -4.02
CA ALA A 46 -16.04 3.89 -3.66
C ALA A 46 -16.91 4.21 -2.44
N ASP A 47 -18.14 3.71 -2.41
CA ASP A 47 -19.06 3.90 -1.27
C ASP A 47 -18.51 3.36 0.05
N VAL A 48 -17.80 2.23 0.00
CA VAL A 48 -17.17 1.62 1.17
C VAL A 48 -15.90 2.39 1.59
N LEU A 49 -15.08 2.81 0.62
CA LEU A 49 -13.76 3.40 0.89
C LEU A 49 -13.81 4.91 1.20
N ALA A 50 -14.76 5.64 0.64
CA ALA A 50 -14.90 7.09 0.79
C ALA A 50 -15.66 7.51 2.06
N SER A 51 -15.86 6.59 3.00
CA SER A 51 -16.46 6.90 4.30
C SER A 51 -15.53 7.82 5.10
N ALA A 52 -15.87 9.12 5.14
CA ALA A 52 -15.04 10.11 5.80
C ALA A 52 -15.00 9.89 7.33
N PRO A 53 -13.82 10.03 7.97
CA PRO A 53 -13.78 10.10 9.43
C PRO A 53 -14.51 11.37 9.89
N GLU A 54 -15.22 11.27 11.03
CA GLU A 54 -15.68 12.47 11.73
C GLU A 54 -14.48 13.37 12.04
N ALA A 55 -14.70 14.69 12.07
CA ALA A 55 -13.64 15.69 12.20
C ALA A 55 -12.78 15.45 13.45
N THR A 56 -11.65 14.77 13.26
CA THR A 56 -10.65 14.44 14.28
C THR A 56 -9.26 14.76 13.76
N THR A 57 -8.27 14.77 14.66
CA THR A 57 -6.85 14.84 14.29
C THR A 57 -6.33 13.58 13.59
N TRP A 58 -7.18 12.55 13.47
CA TRP A 58 -6.88 11.25 12.88
C TRP A 58 -7.54 11.16 11.50
N LEU A 59 -6.75 11.35 10.43
CA LEU A 59 -7.28 11.38 9.06
C LEU A 59 -7.57 9.99 8.48
N TRP A 60 -7.16 8.91 9.16
CA TRP A 60 -7.41 7.56 8.69
C TRP A 60 -8.90 7.18 8.87
N PRO A 61 -9.55 6.55 7.87
CA PRO A 61 -10.98 6.24 7.91
C PRO A 61 -11.35 5.18 8.96
N GLU A 62 -10.40 4.37 9.41
CA GLU A 62 -10.61 3.38 10.46
C GLU A 62 -10.05 3.88 11.80
N ALA A 63 -10.57 3.39 12.92
CA ALA A 63 -10.11 3.79 14.26
C ALA A 63 -8.62 3.52 14.52
N ARG A 64 -8.00 2.64 13.72
CA ARG A 64 -6.59 2.23 13.81
C ARG A 64 -6.07 1.84 12.43
N LEU A 65 -4.78 2.02 12.21
CA LEU A 65 -4.05 1.33 11.15
C LEU A 65 -3.94 -0.16 11.51
N THR A 66 -4.01 -1.01 10.50
CA THR A 66 -3.82 -2.46 10.66
C THR A 66 -2.84 -2.96 9.61
N TYR A 67 -3.32 -3.64 8.57
CA TYR A 67 -2.52 -4.35 7.57
C TYR A 67 -2.78 -3.88 6.14
N ALA A 68 -1.81 -4.00 5.24
CA ALA A 68 -1.77 -3.49 3.88
C ALA A 68 -2.40 -2.09 3.75
N ASN A 69 -2.12 -1.17 4.68
CA ASN A 69 -2.93 0.05 4.84
C ASN A 69 -2.99 0.87 3.53
N ALA A 70 -1.88 0.98 2.82
CA ALA A 70 -1.77 1.74 1.57
C ALA A 70 -2.64 1.22 0.41
N VAL A 71 -3.22 0.01 0.49
CA VAL A 71 -4.18 -0.49 -0.51
C VAL A 71 -5.44 0.39 -0.60
N ILE A 72 -5.85 1.01 0.51
CA ILE A 72 -7.03 1.87 0.58
C ILE A 72 -6.83 3.14 -0.26
N PRO A 73 -5.81 3.99 -0.01
CA PRO A 73 -5.56 5.15 -0.84
C PRO A 73 -5.20 4.78 -2.29
N GLU A 74 -4.50 3.66 -2.52
CA GLU A 74 -4.25 3.20 -3.90
C GLU A 74 -5.56 2.94 -4.65
N ALA A 75 -6.49 2.19 -4.03
CA ALA A 75 -7.78 1.89 -4.62
C ALA A 75 -8.61 3.16 -4.87
N LEU A 76 -8.62 4.12 -3.96
CA LEU A 76 -9.29 5.41 -4.15
C LEU A 76 -8.75 6.17 -5.37
N MET A 77 -7.43 6.21 -5.54
CA MET A 77 -6.81 6.82 -6.72
C MET A 77 -7.16 6.06 -8.02
N ALA A 78 -7.13 4.73 -7.97
CA ALA A 78 -7.47 3.89 -9.13
C ALA A 78 -8.94 4.04 -9.54
N ILE A 79 -9.86 4.05 -8.57
CA ILE A 79 -11.29 4.30 -8.79
C ILE A 79 -11.49 5.68 -9.39
N GLY A 80 -10.99 6.73 -8.73
CA GLY A 80 -11.20 8.11 -9.17
C GLY A 80 -10.64 8.38 -10.57
N HIS A 81 -9.53 7.72 -10.94
CA HIS A 81 -9.01 7.77 -12.29
C HIS A 81 -9.89 7.03 -13.30
N ALA A 82 -10.33 5.81 -12.98
CA ALA A 82 -11.12 4.96 -13.88
C ALA A 82 -12.57 5.44 -14.08
N THR A 83 -13.13 6.16 -13.11
CA THR A 83 -14.51 6.69 -13.16
C THR A 83 -14.59 8.18 -13.48
N ASP A 84 -13.46 8.82 -13.80
CA ASP A 84 -13.36 10.28 -14.01
C ASP A 84 -13.89 11.11 -12.81
N GLU A 85 -13.66 10.62 -11.59
CA GLU A 85 -14.06 11.28 -10.34
C GLU A 85 -12.85 11.91 -9.62
N PRO A 86 -12.49 13.17 -9.93
CA PRO A 86 -11.29 13.79 -9.39
C PRO A 86 -11.34 13.93 -7.86
N GLN A 87 -12.51 14.04 -7.25
CA GLN A 87 -12.66 14.16 -5.79
C GLN A 87 -12.09 12.90 -5.07
N LEU A 88 -12.40 11.70 -5.60
CA LEU A 88 -11.89 10.44 -5.06
C LEU A 88 -10.38 10.30 -5.26
N LEU A 89 -9.89 10.72 -6.44
CA LEU A 89 -8.47 10.74 -6.73
C LEU A 89 -7.70 11.62 -5.73
N HIS A 90 -8.18 12.84 -5.48
CA HIS A 90 -7.55 13.76 -4.53
C HIS A 90 -7.63 13.21 -3.10
N TYR A 91 -8.76 12.62 -2.71
CA TYR A 91 -8.88 12.00 -1.39
C TYR A 91 -7.88 10.86 -1.19
N GLY A 92 -7.69 10.00 -2.19
CA GLY A 92 -6.68 8.94 -2.16
C GLY A 92 -5.25 9.49 -2.05
N LEU A 93 -4.93 10.57 -2.78
CA LEU A 93 -3.62 11.23 -2.71
C LEU A 93 -3.35 11.85 -1.33
N ASP A 94 -4.33 12.53 -0.75
CA ASP A 94 -4.22 13.15 0.58
C ASP A 94 -4.05 12.08 1.66
N LEU A 95 -4.84 11.01 1.58
CA LEU A 95 -4.77 9.88 2.50
C LEU A 95 -3.42 9.15 2.40
N LEU A 96 -2.90 8.94 1.19
CA LEU A 96 -1.56 8.38 0.99
C LEU A 96 -0.48 9.30 1.54
N SER A 97 -0.58 10.61 1.31
CA SER A 97 0.40 11.58 1.80
C SER A 97 0.44 11.59 3.33
N TRP A 98 -0.73 11.51 3.97
CA TRP A 98 -0.83 11.36 5.42
C TRP A 98 -0.21 10.05 5.89
N LEU A 99 -0.55 8.92 5.23
CA LEU A 99 -0.04 7.60 5.61
C LEU A 99 1.48 7.53 5.48
N VAL A 100 2.07 7.97 4.36
CA VAL A 100 3.53 8.01 4.15
C VAL A 100 4.21 8.83 5.25
N THR A 101 3.63 9.98 5.61
CA THR A 101 4.16 10.81 6.70
C THR A 101 4.03 10.11 8.05
N HIS A 102 2.89 9.45 8.29
CA HIS A 102 2.64 8.72 9.52
C HIS A 102 3.56 7.50 9.64
N GLU A 103 3.81 6.76 8.57
CA GLU A 103 4.64 5.56 8.58
C GLU A 103 6.13 5.85 8.37
N SER A 104 6.54 7.12 8.42
CA SER A 104 7.95 7.53 8.36
C SER A 104 8.49 7.93 9.72
N ARG A 105 9.79 7.71 9.93
CA ARG A 105 10.57 8.27 11.03
C ARG A 105 11.87 8.82 10.46
N GLU A 106 12.09 10.12 10.63
CA GLU A 106 13.26 10.81 10.05
C GLU A 106 13.35 10.61 8.52
N ASP A 107 14.30 9.80 8.03
CA ASP A 107 14.55 9.54 6.62
C ASP A 107 14.19 8.11 6.16
N HIS A 108 13.66 7.26 7.04
CA HIS A 108 13.22 5.89 6.72
C HIS A 108 11.75 5.60 7.06
N PHE A 109 11.26 4.43 6.66
CA PHE A 109 9.95 3.94 7.05
C PHE A 109 9.98 3.19 8.39
N SER A 110 9.06 3.56 9.28
CA SER A 110 8.78 2.95 10.57
C SER A 110 7.30 2.58 10.60
N VAL A 111 6.97 1.49 9.89
CA VAL A 111 5.59 1.17 9.55
C VAL A 111 4.79 0.66 10.75
N THR A 112 3.48 0.55 10.57
CA THR A 112 2.57 -0.07 11.54
C THR A 112 2.96 -1.54 11.75
N PRO A 113 3.07 -2.00 13.01
CA PRO A 113 3.38 -3.39 13.31
C PRO A 113 2.18 -4.30 13.01
N ALA A 114 2.38 -5.61 12.99
CA ALA A 114 1.30 -6.60 12.79
C ALA A 114 0.10 -6.42 13.75
N GLY A 115 0.36 -5.92 14.97
CA GLY A 115 -0.67 -5.59 15.96
C GLY A 115 -1.50 -4.33 15.68
N GLY A 116 -1.17 -3.58 14.63
CA GLY A 116 -1.83 -2.32 14.29
C GLY A 116 -1.31 -1.11 15.07
N ARG A 117 -1.81 0.08 14.73
CA ARG A 117 -1.43 1.35 15.35
C ARG A 117 -2.62 2.30 15.42
N GLY A 118 -2.99 2.70 16.63
CA GLY A 118 -3.99 3.71 16.91
C GLY A 118 -3.40 5.10 17.17
N PRO A 119 -4.27 6.12 17.35
CA PRO A 119 -3.86 7.52 17.52
C PRO A 119 -2.94 7.79 18.72
N THR A 120 -3.02 6.96 19.77
CA THR A 120 -2.29 7.14 21.03
C THR A 120 -1.05 6.24 21.13
N ASP A 121 -0.81 5.38 20.13
CA ASP A 121 0.26 4.40 20.16
C ASP A 121 1.60 5.04 19.74
N THR A 122 2.70 4.63 20.36
CA THR A 122 4.02 5.26 20.18
C THR A 122 4.83 4.66 19.02
N LYS A 123 5.84 5.40 18.54
CA LYS A 123 6.81 4.97 17.51
C LYS A 123 8.23 4.93 18.08
N PRO A 124 9.13 4.05 17.58
CA PRO A 124 8.82 2.95 16.66
C PRO A 124 7.98 1.86 17.35
N ALA A 125 7.43 0.96 16.56
CA ALA A 125 6.84 -0.29 17.06
C ALA A 125 7.32 -1.43 16.17
N PHE A 126 7.35 -2.65 16.71
CA PHE A 126 8.02 -3.79 16.09
C PHE A 126 7.05 -4.91 15.75
N ASP A 127 7.55 -5.88 14.99
CA ASP A 127 6.78 -6.78 14.13
C ASP A 127 6.26 -6.03 12.88
N GLN A 128 7.11 -5.19 12.28
CA GLN A 128 6.83 -4.51 11.01
C GLN A 128 6.97 -5.52 9.88
N GLN A 129 5.95 -5.64 9.03
CA GLN A 129 5.89 -6.70 8.02
C GLN A 129 6.19 -6.15 6.61
N PRO A 130 6.93 -6.90 5.76
CA PRO A 130 7.22 -6.54 4.37
C PRO A 130 6.03 -6.08 3.52
N ILE A 131 4.83 -6.61 3.79
CA ILE A 131 3.64 -6.24 3.03
C ILE A 131 3.19 -4.79 3.24
N GLU A 132 3.42 -4.17 4.39
CA GLU A 132 3.17 -2.73 4.54
C GLU A 132 4.03 -1.94 3.56
N ILE A 133 5.30 -2.32 3.44
CA ILE A 133 6.27 -1.66 2.57
C ILE A 133 5.90 -1.86 1.09
N ALA A 134 5.52 -3.08 0.71
CA ALA A 134 5.08 -3.36 -0.66
C ALA A 134 3.79 -2.61 -1.02
N ALA A 135 2.81 -2.57 -0.12
CA ALA A 135 1.58 -1.81 -0.34
C ALA A 135 1.87 -0.30 -0.48
N ILE A 136 2.77 0.25 0.34
CA ILE A 136 3.21 1.65 0.20
C ILE A 136 3.89 1.86 -1.15
N ALA A 137 4.80 0.97 -1.56
CA ALA A 137 5.51 1.05 -2.83
C ALA A 137 4.56 1.10 -4.04
N ASP A 138 3.58 0.20 -4.09
CA ASP A 138 2.57 0.17 -5.17
C ASP A 138 1.71 1.45 -5.18
N ALA A 139 1.25 1.89 -4.01
CA ALA A 139 0.46 3.11 -3.88
C ALA A 139 1.23 4.36 -4.34
N VAL A 140 2.49 4.53 -3.94
CA VAL A 140 3.29 5.69 -4.33
C VAL A 140 3.69 5.65 -5.80
N VAL A 141 3.91 4.47 -6.39
CA VAL A 141 4.13 4.33 -7.83
C VAL A 141 2.88 4.74 -8.61
N ARG A 142 1.69 4.32 -8.18
CA ARG A 142 0.44 4.76 -8.80
C ARG A 142 0.28 6.28 -8.68
N ALA A 143 0.50 6.84 -7.50
CA ALA A 143 0.43 8.29 -7.28
C ALA A 143 1.42 9.05 -8.18
N TRP A 144 2.66 8.56 -8.29
CA TRP A 144 3.67 9.15 -9.19
C TRP A 144 3.23 9.11 -10.66
N ARG A 145 2.68 7.99 -11.13
CA ARG A 145 2.19 7.87 -12.52
C ARG A 145 1.03 8.82 -12.81
N LEU A 146 0.15 9.03 -11.84
CA LEU A 146 -1.03 9.89 -11.98
C LEU A 146 -0.70 11.38 -11.88
N THR A 147 0.29 11.76 -11.07
CA THR A 147 0.57 13.18 -10.78
C THR A 147 1.90 13.71 -11.32
N GLY A 148 2.87 12.84 -11.57
CA GLY A 148 4.26 13.20 -11.91
C GLY A 148 5.06 13.80 -10.74
N ASP A 149 4.50 13.88 -9.53
CA ASP A 149 5.15 14.52 -8.38
C ASP A 149 6.33 13.67 -7.87
N ALA A 150 7.51 14.29 -7.80
CA ALA A 150 8.75 13.63 -7.42
C ALA A 150 8.77 13.16 -5.96
N LYS A 151 7.93 13.71 -5.07
CA LYS A 151 7.87 13.27 -3.66
C LYS A 151 7.54 11.78 -3.53
N TRP A 152 6.75 11.25 -4.46
CA TRP A 152 6.36 9.84 -4.47
C TRP A 152 7.52 8.91 -4.80
N ARG A 153 8.48 9.35 -5.64
CA ARG A 153 9.71 8.60 -5.89
C ARG A 153 10.63 8.56 -4.67
N VAL A 154 10.67 9.64 -3.89
CA VAL A 154 11.42 9.67 -2.62
C VAL A 154 10.82 8.66 -1.64
N ALA A 155 9.49 8.56 -1.57
CA ALA A 155 8.82 7.54 -0.76
C ALA A 155 9.11 6.11 -1.27
N LEU A 156 9.10 5.91 -2.59
CA LEU A 156 9.48 4.62 -3.19
C LEU A 156 10.93 4.22 -2.86
N ASP A 157 11.88 5.17 -2.91
CA ASP A 157 13.26 4.91 -2.50
C ASP A 157 13.33 4.44 -1.05
N ARG A 158 12.57 5.07 -0.14
CA ARG A 158 12.52 4.63 1.26
C ARG A 158 11.98 3.20 1.40
N ALA A 159 10.98 2.83 0.61
CA ALA A 159 10.43 1.47 0.62
C ALA A 159 11.48 0.44 0.19
N ILE A 160 12.20 0.74 -0.89
CA ILE A 160 13.30 -0.12 -1.38
C ILE A 160 14.40 -0.24 -0.32
N HIS A 161 14.86 0.88 0.24
CA HIS A 161 15.95 0.89 1.21
C HIS A 161 15.57 0.26 2.56
N TRP A 162 14.29 0.22 2.92
CA TRP A 162 13.82 -0.48 4.12
C TRP A 162 14.22 -1.96 4.11
N PHE A 163 14.10 -2.63 2.96
CA PHE A 163 14.55 -4.01 2.80
C PHE A 163 16.07 -4.17 2.91
N LEU A 164 16.82 -3.10 2.61
CA LEU A 164 18.28 -3.06 2.64
C LEU A 164 18.85 -2.58 3.98
N GLY A 165 18.02 -2.46 5.01
CA GLY A 165 18.44 -2.07 6.36
C GLY A 165 18.28 -0.59 6.67
N HIS A 166 17.74 0.24 5.78
CA HIS A 166 17.33 1.60 6.14
C HIS A 166 15.95 1.56 6.81
N ASN A 167 15.93 1.02 8.03
CA ASN A 167 14.75 0.79 8.85
C ASN A 167 15.09 0.99 10.34
N ASP A 168 14.13 0.77 11.24
CA ASP A 168 14.29 1.12 12.66
C ASP A 168 15.42 0.38 13.40
N THR A 169 15.91 -0.75 12.90
CA THR A 169 16.97 -1.54 13.57
C THR A 169 18.28 -1.62 12.77
N GLY A 170 18.29 -1.17 11.52
CA GLY A 170 19.44 -1.36 10.64
C GLY A 170 19.51 -2.76 10.01
N ALA A 171 18.53 -3.63 10.26
CA ALA A 171 18.60 -5.02 9.83
C ALA A 171 18.23 -5.19 8.34
N ILE A 172 19.07 -5.90 7.59
CA ILE A 172 18.76 -6.28 6.21
C ILE A 172 17.66 -7.36 6.24
N MET A 173 16.60 -7.14 5.48
CA MET A 173 15.41 -8.00 5.44
C MET A 173 15.49 -9.12 4.39
N ILE A 174 16.54 -9.10 3.57
CA ILE A 174 16.82 -10.10 2.53
C ILE A 174 17.82 -11.11 3.08
N ASP A 175 17.50 -12.39 3.02
CA ASP A 175 18.45 -13.45 3.37
C ASP A 175 19.44 -13.65 2.21
N PRO A 176 20.75 -13.41 2.42
CA PRO A 176 21.76 -13.55 1.36
C PRO A 176 22.02 -15.00 0.92
N MET A 177 21.51 -16.00 1.63
CA MET A 177 21.68 -17.42 1.31
C MET A 177 20.57 -17.97 0.42
N THR A 178 19.36 -17.43 0.56
CA THR A 178 18.16 -17.95 -0.14
C THR A 178 17.58 -16.95 -1.13
N ASP A 179 18.01 -15.69 -1.08
CA ASP A 179 17.34 -14.54 -1.73
C ASP A 179 15.87 -14.38 -1.29
N GLY A 180 15.49 -14.98 -0.16
CA GLY A 180 14.19 -14.84 0.47
C GLY A 180 14.09 -13.57 1.31
N CYS A 181 12.88 -13.25 1.77
CA CYS A 181 12.65 -12.12 2.67
C CYS A 181 12.18 -12.59 4.04
N TYR A 182 12.79 -12.04 5.09
CA TYR A 182 12.39 -12.26 6.46
C TYR A 182 10.98 -11.69 6.73
N ASP A 183 10.17 -12.42 7.50
CA ASP A 183 8.74 -12.15 7.69
C ASP A 183 8.43 -10.87 8.47
N GLY A 184 9.39 -10.35 9.24
CA GLY A 184 9.16 -9.14 10.00
C GLY A 184 10.39 -8.58 10.72
N LEU A 185 10.37 -7.27 10.93
CA LEU A 185 11.37 -6.53 11.69
C LEU A 185 10.95 -6.48 13.17
N GLN A 186 11.75 -7.11 14.03
CA GLN A 186 11.55 -7.19 15.47
C GLN A 186 12.50 -6.24 16.20
N GLU A 187 12.28 -5.98 17.48
CA GLU A 187 13.10 -5.04 18.26
C GLU A 187 14.57 -5.46 18.33
N ASP A 188 14.82 -6.77 18.43
CA ASP A 188 16.12 -7.40 18.59
C ASP A 188 16.66 -8.03 17.30
N GLY A 189 15.99 -7.82 16.16
CA GLY A 189 16.46 -8.32 14.86
C GLY A 189 15.33 -8.58 13.87
N VAL A 190 15.36 -9.75 13.24
CA VAL A 190 14.41 -10.15 12.20
C VAL A 190 13.77 -11.48 12.56
N ASN A 191 12.48 -11.62 12.24
CA ASN A 191 11.82 -12.91 12.19
C ASN A 191 12.37 -13.67 10.97
N ARG A 192 13.21 -14.68 11.22
CA ARG A 192 13.95 -15.44 10.19
C ARG A 192 13.09 -16.36 9.32
N ASN A 193 11.77 -16.41 9.55
CA ASN A 193 10.89 -17.12 8.62
C ASN A 193 10.87 -16.41 7.27
N GLU A 194 10.77 -17.18 6.19
CA GLU A 194 10.72 -16.69 4.82
C GLU A 194 9.44 -17.18 4.14
N GLY A 195 8.32 -16.58 4.53
CA GLY A 195 7.04 -16.85 3.94
C GLY A 195 6.96 -16.45 2.46
N ALA A 196 5.97 -17.00 1.76
CA ALA A 196 5.69 -16.58 0.39
C ALA A 196 5.27 -15.10 0.30
N GLU A 197 4.55 -14.60 1.31
CA GLU A 197 4.07 -13.21 1.34
C GLU A 197 5.20 -12.20 1.44
N SER A 198 6.12 -12.39 2.40
CA SER A 198 7.29 -11.52 2.59
C SER A 198 8.21 -11.54 1.36
N THR A 199 8.45 -12.72 0.80
CA THR A 199 9.24 -12.88 -0.42
C THR A 199 8.60 -12.18 -1.61
N LEU A 200 7.29 -12.33 -1.81
CA LEU A 200 6.57 -11.64 -2.90
C LEU A 200 6.56 -10.12 -2.69
N ALA A 201 6.36 -9.65 -1.46
CA ALA A 201 6.40 -8.22 -1.11
C ALA A 201 7.77 -7.58 -1.42
N MET A 202 8.85 -8.29 -1.09
CA MET A 202 10.20 -7.85 -1.44
C MET A 202 10.39 -7.82 -2.97
N ILE A 203 10.04 -8.91 -3.67
CA ILE A 203 10.23 -9.00 -5.13
C ILE A 203 9.42 -7.91 -5.85
N SER A 204 8.15 -7.70 -5.51
CA SER A 204 7.32 -6.67 -6.14
C SER A 204 7.90 -5.27 -5.92
N THR A 205 8.37 -4.97 -4.71
CA THR A 205 9.02 -3.70 -4.40
C THR A 205 10.31 -3.50 -5.20
N MET A 206 11.17 -4.52 -5.25
CA MET A 206 12.48 -4.45 -5.91
C MET A 206 12.39 -4.33 -7.43
N GLN A 207 11.28 -4.74 -8.06
CA GLN A 207 11.08 -4.52 -9.49
C GLN A 207 11.08 -3.03 -9.88
N TYR A 208 10.74 -2.15 -8.94
CA TYR A 208 10.73 -0.71 -9.16
C TYR A 208 12.11 -0.04 -9.12
N VAL A 209 13.16 -0.73 -8.71
CA VAL A 209 14.55 -0.21 -8.70
C VAL A 209 14.94 0.33 -10.08
N SER A 210 14.60 -0.42 -11.13
CA SER A 210 14.86 -0.02 -12.52
C SER A 210 14.12 1.25 -12.94
N MET A 211 12.97 1.55 -12.31
CA MET A 211 12.18 2.74 -12.59
C MET A 211 12.74 4.00 -11.93
N ASN A 212 13.53 3.85 -10.85
CA ASN A 212 14.09 4.98 -10.12
C ASN A 212 15.48 5.41 -10.60
N GLY A 213 16.08 4.70 -11.56
CA GLY A 213 17.42 5.00 -12.07
C GLY A 213 18.53 4.71 -11.05
N THR A 214 18.21 4.06 -9.95
CA THR A 214 19.16 3.70 -8.89
C THR A 214 19.89 2.42 -9.30
N SER A 215 21.13 2.56 -9.78
CA SER A 215 22.03 1.42 -9.95
C SER A 215 22.57 1.02 -8.59
N PHE A 216 22.28 -0.19 -8.13
CA PHE A 216 23.07 -0.79 -7.06
C PHE A 216 24.44 -1.14 -7.66
N ALA A 217 25.50 -0.55 -7.11
CA ALA A 217 26.89 -0.83 -7.46
C ALA A 217 27.50 -1.76 -6.39
#